data_AF-A0A1C6L008-F1
#
_entry.id   AF-A0A1C6L008-F1
#
_cell.length_a   1.000
_cell.length_b   1.000
_cell.length_c   1.000
_cell.angle_alpha   90.00
_cell.angle_beta   90.00
_cell.angle_gamma   90.00
#
_symmetry.space_group_name_H-M   'P 1'
#
loop_
_entity.id
_entity.type
_entity.pdbx_description
1 polymer ?
#
loop_
_entity_poly.entity_id
_entity_poly.type
_entity_poly.pdbx_seq_one_letter_code
_entity_poly.pdbx_strand_id
1 'polypeptide(L)'
;MIARGKHLLSIIDFTNRATLKVNTQTPLIYTRNLLNEIRRYSERILSIQEVNDIHNSLASNNVDSKEIRKEHVNNIKNNIRSERAPQSMDICPRFGGTLLQRKMKNRFFIGCSNFHKYRFTKNI
;
A
#
# COMPACT_ATOMS: atom_id res chain seq x y z
N MET A 1 15.71 -13.37 -10.42
CA MET A 1 15.73 -12.05 -9.76
C MET A 1 15.22 -11.04 -10.78
N ILE A 2 13.94 -10.65 -10.73
CA ILE A 2 13.34 -9.75 -11.71
C ILE A 2 13.99 -8.38 -11.54
N ALA A 3 14.67 -7.89 -12.58
CA ALA A 3 15.30 -6.58 -12.59
C ALA A 3 14.22 -5.50 -12.45
N ARG A 4 14.00 -5.03 -11.22
CA ARG A 4 13.13 -3.89 -10.91
C ARG A 4 13.72 -2.64 -11.57
N GLY A 5 13.25 -2.31 -12.78
CA GLY A 5 13.56 -1.03 -13.44
C GLY A 5 13.68 -1.03 -14.97
N LYS A 6 13.65 -2.18 -15.67
CA LYS A 6 14.02 -2.22 -17.11
C LYS A 6 12.95 -1.81 -18.14
N HIS A 7 11.72 -1.46 -17.75
CA HIS A 7 10.63 -1.23 -18.72
C HIS A 7 9.79 0.03 -18.42
N LEU A 8 10.44 1.13 -18.05
CA LEU A 8 9.77 2.43 -17.98
C LEU A 8 10.00 3.17 -19.30
N LEU A 9 8.93 3.34 -20.08
CA LEU A 9 8.94 4.14 -21.30
C LEU A 9 8.44 5.54 -20.98
N SER A 10 9.28 6.54 -21.24
CA SER A 10 8.90 7.94 -21.08
C SER A 10 8.25 8.43 -22.37
N ILE A 11 7.00 8.89 -22.26
CA ILE A 11 6.26 9.54 -23.34
C ILE A 11 5.99 10.98 -22.89
N ILE A 12 6.38 11.94 -23.71
CA ILE A 12 6.16 13.36 -23.45
C ILE A 12 5.10 13.84 -24.43
N ASP A 13 3.94 14.26 -23.91
CA ASP A 13 2.83 14.72 -24.73
C ASP A 13 2.58 16.23 -24.59
N PHE A 14 2.05 16.82 -25.65
CA PHE A 14 1.68 18.22 -25.72
C PHE A 14 0.26 18.38 -26.24
N THR A 15 -0.47 19.35 -25.68
CA THR A 15 -1.79 19.72 -26.20
C THR A 15 -1.66 20.35 -27.59
N ASN A 16 -2.71 20.25 -28.42
CA ASN A 16 -2.74 20.82 -29.77
C ASN A 16 -2.61 22.36 -29.80
N ARG A 17 -2.60 23.03 -28.65
CA ARG A 17 -2.38 24.48 -28.53
C ARG A 17 -0.90 24.87 -28.45
N ALA A 18 -0.01 23.91 -28.19
CA ALA A 18 1.42 24.13 -28.18
C ALA A 18 1.99 23.99 -29.59
N THR A 19 2.88 24.89 -30.00
CA THR A 19 3.63 24.75 -31.25
C THR A 19 4.99 24.14 -30.95
N LEU A 20 5.21 22.88 -31.36
CA LEU A 20 6.50 22.22 -31.22
C LEU A 20 7.47 22.71 -32.32
N LYS A 21 8.53 23.42 -31.92
CA LYS A 21 9.64 23.85 -32.80
C LYS A 21 10.98 23.27 -32.32
N VAL A 22 10.98 22.01 -31.94
CA VAL A 22 12.16 21.34 -31.36
C VAL A 22 12.49 20.09 -32.16
N ASN A 23 13.78 19.81 -32.31
CA ASN A 23 14.27 18.58 -32.91
C ASN A 23 14.84 17.71 -31.79
N THR A 24 14.16 16.62 -31.43
CA THR A 24 14.52 15.78 -30.28
C THR A 24 14.58 14.31 -30.67
N GLN A 25 15.45 13.56 -30.00
CA GLN A 25 15.53 12.10 -30.13
C GLN A 25 14.41 11.39 -29.37
N THR A 26 13.83 12.05 -28.36
CA THR A 26 12.70 11.51 -27.59
C THR A 26 11.37 11.71 -28.32
N PRO A 27 10.44 10.74 -28.24
CA PRO A 27 9.14 10.83 -28.89
C PRO A 27 8.30 11.94 -28.25
N LEU A 28 8.22 13.08 -28.95
CA LEU A 28 7.32 14.18 -28.64
C LEU A 28 6.06 14.04 -29.47
N ILE A 29 4.93 13.86 -28.81
CA ILE A 29 3.66 13.61 -29.49
C ILE A 29 2.60 14.61 -29.06
N TYR A 30 1.65 14.87 -29.95
CA TYR A 30 0.43 15.57 -29.58
C TYR A 30 -0.54 14.61 -28.89
N THR A 31 -1.35 15.13 -27.96
CA THR A 31 -2.34 14.33 -27.20
C THR A 31 -3.26 13.51 -28.11
N ARG A 32 -3.59 14.01 -29.32
CA ARG A 32 -4.39 13.27 -30.32
C ARG A 32 -3.76 11.94 -30.77
N ASN A 33 -2.44 11.81 -30.67
CA ASN A 33 -1.68 10.62 -31.08
C ASN A 33 -1.21 9.78 -29.88
N LEU A 34 -1.48 10.21 -28.64
CA LEU A 34 -1.02 9.55 -27.42
C LEU A 34 -1.45 8.08 -27.35
N LEU A 35 -2.72 7.80 -27.62
CA LEU A 35 -3.24 6.43 -27.59
C LEU A 35 -2.58 5.54 -28.64
N ASN A 36 -2.31 6.07 -29.83
CA ASN A 36 -1.64 5.32 -30.89
C ASN A 36 -0.19 5.03 -30.50
N GLU A 37 0.51 5.99 -29.89
CA GLU A 37 1.91 5.80 -29.47
C GLU A 37 2.01 4.79 -28.33
N ILE A 38 1.15 4.85 -27.31
CA ILE A 38 1.09 3.85 -26.22
C ILE A 38 0.89 2.43 -26.79
N ARG A 39 0.01 2.28 -27.78
CA ARG A 39 -0.31 0.98 -28.39
C ARG A 39 0.83 0.38 -29.20
N ARG A 40 1.81 1.18 -29.65
CA ARG A 40 2.99 0.65 -30.37
C ARG A 40 3.92 -0.12 -29.45
N TYR A 41 3.90 0.18 -28.15
CA TYR A 41 4.72 -0.50 -27.15
C TYR A 41 4.03 -1.76 -26.60
N SER A 42 3.68 -2.69 -27.48
CA SER A 42 2.99 -3.95 -27.13
C SER A 42 3.93 -5.15 -27.02
N GLU A 43 5.24 -4.91 -26.88
CA GLU A 43 6.23 -5.99 -26.77
C GLU A 43 5.98 -6.81 -25.50
N ARG A 44 6.13 -8.14 -25.59
CA ARG A 44 6.00 -9.01 -24.42
C ARG A 44 7.18 -8.79 -23.49
N ILE A 45 6.90 -8.15 -22.36
CA ILE A 45 7.91 -7.83 -21.32
C ILE A 45 8.25 -9.06 -20.48
N LEU A 46 7.32 -10.00 -20.33
CA LEU A 46 7.52 -11.21 -19.53
C LEU A 46 7.71 -12.44 -20.43
N SER A 47 8.71 -13.25 -20.10
CA SER A 47 8.88 -14.57 -20.68
C SER A 47 7.80 -15.54 -20.17
N ILE A 48 7.55 -16.60 -20.94
CA ILE A 48 6.60 -17.66 -20.54
C ILE A 48 7.03 -18.30 -19.22
N GLN A 49 8.34 -18.45 -19.00
CA GLN A 49 8.87 -19.00 -17.74
C GLN A 49 8.55 -18.09 -16.55
N GLU A 50 8.76 -16.78 -16.66
CA GLU A 50 8.42 -15.83 -15.59
C GLU A 50 6.92 -15.82 -15.28
N VAL A 51 6.08 -15.92 -16.31
CA VAL A 51 4.63 -16.04 -16.13
C VAL A 51 4.28 -17.30 -15.35
N ASN A 52 4.91 -18.44 -15.69
CA ASN A 52 4.71 -19.70 -14.99
C ASN A 52 5.22 -19.65 -13.54
N ASP A 53 6.37 -19.02 -13.31
CA ASP A 53 6.93 -18.85 -11.96
C ASP A 53 5.99 -18.01 -11.08
N ILE A 54 5.47 -16.90 -11.62
CA ILE A 54 4.46 -16.07 -10.94
C ILE A 54 3.20 -16.88 -10.68
N HIS A 55 2.70 -17.61 -11.69
CA HIS A 55 1.51 -18.44 -11.56
C HIS A 55 1.67 -19.49 -10.45
N ASN A 56 2.79 -20.22 -10.44
CA ASN A 56 3.08 -21.26 -9.46
C ASN A 56 3.26 -20.67 -8.05
N SER A 57 3.85 -19.47 -7.95
CA SER A 57 3.94 -18.75 -6.69
C SER A 57 2.55 -18.36 -6.16
N LEU A 58 1.66 -17.85 -7.01
CA LEU A 58 0.29 -17.52 -6.61
C LEU A 58 -0.50 -18.79 -6.24
N ALA A 59 -0.41 -19.84 -7.04
CA ALA A 59 -1.12 -21.10 -6.82
C ALA A 59 -0.70 -21.78 -5.51
N SER A 60 0.61 -21.83 -5.22
CA SER A 60 1.12 -22.44 -3.98
C SER A 60 0.74 -21.66 -2.73
N ASN A 61 0.52 -20.35 -2.84
CA ASN A 61 0.06 -19.50 -1.73
C ASN A 61 -1.46 -19.32 -1.67
N ASN A 62 -2.19 -19.79 -2.68
CA ASN A 62 -3.65 -19.77 -2.70
C ASN A 62 -4.22 -20.92 -1.87
N VAL A 63 -3.94 -20.90 -0.56
CA VAL A 63 -4.40 -21.93 0.35
C VAL A 63 -5.80 -21.58 0.85
N ASP A 64 -6.80 -22.09 0.13
CA ASP A 64 -8.21 -21.75 0.32
C ASP A 64 -9.01 -22.88 1.00
N SER A 65 -8.45 -23.45 2.07
CA SER A 65 -9.15 -24.48 2.84
C SER A 65 -10.13 -23.86 3.85
N LYS A 66 -11.20 -24.61 4.17
CA LYS A 66 -12.18 -24.21 5.20
C LYS A 66 -11.49 -24.01 6.56
N GLU A 67 -10.49 -24.83 6.83
CA GLU A 67 -9.69 -24.85 8.05
C GLU A 67 -8.87 -23.55 8.17
N ILE A 68 -8.20 -23.13 7.10
CA ILE A 68 -7.38 -21.90 7.08
C ILE A 68 -8.27 -20.66 7.16
N ARG A 69 -9.43 -20.65 6.50
CA ARG A 69 -10.40 -19.57 6.67
C ARG A 69 -10.89 -19.46 8.11
N LYS A 70 -11.18 -20.59 8.76
CA LYS A 70 -11.59 -20.63 10.17
C LYS A 70 -10.46 -20.15 11.09
N GLU A 71 -9.23 -20.57 10.83
CA GLU A 71 -8.05 -20.12 11.56
C GLU A 71 -7.83 -18.60 11.39
N HIS A 72 -7.90 -18.08 10.17
CA HIS A 72 -7.80 -16.66 9.87
C HIS A 72 -8.84 -15.83 10.65
N VAL A 73 -10.11 -16.26 10.63
CA VAL A 73 -11.18 -15.60 11.39
C VAL A 73 -10.93 -15.68 12.90
N ASN A 74 -10.47 -16.83 13.41
CA ASN A 74 -10.12 -16.98 14.81
C ASN A 74 -8.96 -16.06 15.21
N ASN A 75 -7.92 -15.96 14.39
CA ASN A 75 -6.78 -15.07 14.61
C ASN A 75 -7.20 -13.60 14.63
N ILE A 76 -8.08 -13.18 13.73
CA ILE A 76 -8.67 -11.83 13.76
C ILE A 76 -9.42 -11.60 15.07
N LYS A 77 -10.30 -12.53 15.47
CA LYS A 77 -11.08 -12.41 16.72
C LYS A 77 -10.16 -12.35 17.95
N ASN A 78 -9.12 -13.17 17.98
CA ASN A 78 -8.13 -13.18 19.05
C ASN A 78 -7.35 -11.86 19.11
N ASN A 79 -6.94 -11.31 17.98
CA ASN A 79 -6.28 -10.00 17.91
C ASN A 79 -7.19 -8.87 18.40
N ILE A 80 -8.47 -8.87 18.01
CA ILE A 80 -9.43 -7.88 18.51
C ILE A 80 -9.61 -8.01 20.03
N ARG A 81 -9.67 -9.24 20.55
CA ARG A 81 -9.79 -9.49 22.00
C ARG A 81 -8.54 -9.03 22.76
N SER A 82 -7.35 -9.33 22.24
CA SER A 82 -6.07 -8.93 22.86
C SER A 82 -5.84 -7.42 22.80
N GLU A 83 -6.40 -6.70 21.83
CA GLU A 83 -6.37 -5.23 21.81
C GLU A 83 -7.38 -4.58 22.76
N ARG A 84 -8.47 -5.27 23.12
CA ARG A 84 -9.49 -4.74 24.05
C ARG A 84 -9.15 -4.98 25.52
N ALA A 85 -8.54 -6.11 25.86
CA ALA A 85 -8.22 -6.47 27.25
C ALA A 85 -7.26 -5.49 27.98
N PRO A 86 -6.22 -4.92 27.35
CA PRO A 86 -5.35 -3.92 27.98
C PRO A 86 -6.08 -2.61 28.28
N GLN A 87 -7.08 -2.25 27.46
CA GLN A 87 -7.84 -1.01 27.65
C GLN A 87 -8.70 -1.03 28.91
N SER A 88 -9.13 -2.20 29.38
CA SER A 88 -9.84 -2.35 30.66
C SER A 88 -8.93 -2.28 31.89
N MET A 89 -7.61 -2.30 31.71
CA MET A 89 -6.62 -2.24 32.79
C MET A 89 -5.80 -0.93 32.74
N ASP A 90 -6.27 0.09 32.01
CA ASP A 90 -5.54 1.32 31.74
C ASP A 90 -4.15 1.10 31.10
N ILE A 91 -4.03 0.06 30.27
CA ILE A 91 -2.81 -0.29 29.54
C ILE A 91 -3.03 -0.05 28.04
N CYS A 92 -2.04 0.58 27.42
CA CYS A 92 -2.01 0.86 25.99
C CYS A 92 -1.95 -0.45 25.19
N PRO A 93 -2.90 -0.70 24.27
CA PRO A 93 -3.07 -2.01 23.64
C PRO A 93 -1.93 -2.44 22.73
N ARG A 94 -1.18 -1.50 22.16
CA ARG A 94 -0.10 -1.80 21.21
C ARG A 94 1.31 -1.82 21.81
N PHE A 95 1.51 -1.16 22.96
CA PHE A 95 2.86 -0.96 23.53
C PHE A 95 2.96 -1.32 25.00
N GLY A 96 1.87 -1.73 25.65
CA GLY A 96 1.88 -2.08 27.08
C GLY A 96 2.13 -0.90 28.04
N GLY A 97 2.31 0.33 27.54
CA GLY A 97 2.50 1.51 28.39
C GLY A 97 1.21 1.95 29.08
N THR A 98 1.30 2.57 30.25
CA THR A 98 0.12 3.04 31.00
C THR A 98 -0.63 4.15 30.27
N LEU A 99 -1.96 4.14 30.37
CA LEU A 99 -2.85 5.21 29.92
C LEU A 99 -2.94 6.29 31.01
N LEU A 100 -2.60 7.53 30.66
CA LEU A 100 -2.51 8.66 31.59
C LEU A 100 -3.44 9.79 31.15
N GLN A 101 -4.07 10.48 32.10
CA GLN A 101 -4.80 11.71 31.81
C GLN A 101 -3.83 12.84 31.43
N ARG A 102 -4.07 13.46 30.28
CA ARG A 102 -3.31 14.59 29.72
C ARG A 102 -4.24 15.76 29.47
N LYS A 103 -3.72 16.98 29.61
CA LYS A 103 -4.44 18.22 29.33
C LYS A 103 -4.00 18.80 27.98
N MET A 104 -4.96 19.16 27.13
CA MET A 104 -4.72 19.91 25.89
C MET A 104 -5.61 21.15 25.88
N LYS A 105 -5.03 22.34 25.82
CA LYS A 105 -5.72 23.66 25.91
C LYS A 105 -6.89 23.65 26.91
N ASN A 106 -8.10 23.33 26.45
CA ASN A 106 -9.34 23.36 27.24
C ASN A 106 -10.01 21.97 27.45
N ARG A 107 -9.33 20.86 27.14
CA ARG A 107 -9.89 19.50 27.26
C ARG A 107 -8.89 18.55 27.91
N PHE A 108 -9.42 17.56 28.62
CA PHE A 108 -8.64 16.43 29.11
C PHE A 108 -8.87 15.21 28.21
N PHE A 109 -7.83 14.42 28.02
CA PHE A 109 -7.89 13.17 27.27
C PHE A 109 -6.96 12.13 27.91
N ILE A 110 -7.28 10.87 27.74
CA ILE A 110 -6.41 9.76 28.16
C ILE A 110 -5.45 9.47 27.00
N GLY A 111 -4.14 9.51 27.25
CA GLY A 111 -3.10 9.22 26.27
C GLY A 111 -2.09 8.20 26.77
N CYS A 112 -1.49 7.44 25.85
CA CYS A 112 -0.42 6.49 26.19
C CYS A 112 0.83 7.20 26.76
N SER A 113 1.50 6.58 27.73
CA SER A 113 2.78 7.05 28.27
C SER A 113 3.88 7.17 27.19
N ASN A 114 3.90 6.27 26.21
CA ASN A 114 4.89 6.23 25.11
C ASN A 114 4.68 7.26 23.98
N PHE A 115 3.91 8.33 24.23
CA PHE A 115 3.80 9.46 23.31
C PHE A 115 5.16 10.16 23.16
N HIS A 116 5.66 10.50 21.96
CA HIS A 116 4.99 10.67 20.67
C HIS A 116 5.02 9.43 19.76
N LYS A 117 5.74 8.35 20.14
CA LYS A 117 5.94 7.16 19.30
C LYS A 117 4.63 6.43 18.99
N TYR A 118 3.64 6.57 19.88
CA TYR A 118 2.30 6.05 19.67
C TYR A 118 1.23 7.04 20.14
N ARG A 119 0.34 7.41 19.22
CA ARG A 119 -0.71 8.41 19.43
C ARG A 119 -2.07 7.77 19.71
N PHE A 120 -2.14 6.88 20.70
CA PHE A 120 -3.44 6.42 21.19
C PHE A 120 -4.03 7.46 22.16
N THR A 121 -5.24 7.90 21.86
CA THR A 121 -6.00 8.85 22.68
C THR A 121 -7.43 8.39 22.84
N LYS A 122 -7.96 8.47 24.06
CA LYS A 122 -9.37 8.23 24.38
C LYS A 122 -9.92 9.48 25.07
N ASN A 123 -11.13 9.90 24.68
CA ASN A 123 -11.79 11.02 25.34
C ASN A 123 -12.25 10.62 26.74
N ILE A 124 -12.21 11.59 27.66
CA ILE A 124 -12.79 11.49 29.00
C ILE A 124 -14.23 11.98 28.93
#